data_AF-A0A7L2R6K1-F1
#
_entry.id   AF-A0A7L2R6K1-F1
#
_cell.length_a   1.000
_cell.length_b   1.000
_cell.length_c   1.000
_cell.angle_alpha   90.00
_cell.angle_beta   90.00
_cell.angle_gamma   90.00
#
_symmetry.space_group_name_H-M   'P 1'
#
loop_
_entity.id
_entity.type
_entity.pdbx_description
1 polymer ?
#
loop_
_entity_poly.entity_id
_entity_poly.type
_entity_poly.pdbx_seq_one_letter_code
_entity_poly.pdbx_strand_id
1 'polypeptide(L)' 'GFKVGMKLEAVDRMNPSLICVATVTDVVDNRFLVHFDNWDDTYDYWCDPSSPYIHPVGWCHEHGKPLTPPQ' A
#
# COMPACT_ATOMS: atom_id res chain seq x y z
N GLY A 1 -2.72 -14.50 5.29
CA GLY A 1 -2.34 -13.24 5.95
C GLY A 1 -1.23 -12.58 5.16
N PHE A 2 -1.07 -11.28 5.34
CA PHE A 2 0.04 -10.52 4.75
C PHE A 2 1.37 -11.00 5.32
N LYS A 3 2.45 -10.85 4.55
CA LYS A 3 3.82 -11.21 4.93
C LYS A 3 4.75 -10.09 4.52
N VAL A 4 5.81 -9.89 5.30
CA VAL A 4 6.90 -8.98 4.94
C VAL A 4 7.45 -9.33 3.54
N GLY A 5 7.64 -8.29 2.73
CA GLY A 5 8.07 -8.39 1.33
C GLY A 5 6.94 -8.52 0.30
N MET A 6 5.68 -8.69 0.72
CA MET A 6 4.55 -8.68 -0.22
C MET A 6 4.35 -7.29 -0.83
N LYS A 7 4.09 -7.24 -2.14
CA LYS A 7 3.69 -6.02 -2.85
C LYS A 7 2.18 -5.85 -2.82
N LEU A 8 1.74 -4.60 -2.75
CA LEU A 8 0.34 -4.19 -2.84
C LEU A 8 0.23 -2.80 -3.49
N GLU A 9 -0.98 -2.41 -3.82
CA GLU A 9 -1.32 -1.04 -4.23
C GLU A 9 -1.99 -0.33 -3.05
N ALA A 10 -1.46 0.81 -2.63
CA ALA A 10 -1.87 1.51 -1.41
C ALA A 10 -2.27 2.96 -1.69
N VAL A 11 -3.32 3.43 -1.02
CA VAL A 11 -3.78 4.81 -1.08
C VAL A 11 -2.91 5.68 -0.18
N ASP A 12 -2.38 6.79 -0.72
CA ASP A 12 -1.72 7.81 0.10
C ASP A 12 -2.77 8.50 1.00
N ARG A 13 -2.58 8.42 2.31
CA ARG A 13 -3.51 9.03 3.29
C ARG A 13 -3.47 10.55 3.28
N MET A 14 -2.35 11.14 2.83
CA MET A 14 -2.18 12.59 2.70
C MET A 14 -2.79 13.09 1.38
N ASN A 15 -2.87 12.23 0.37
CA ASN A 15 -3.52 12.50 -0.90
C ASN A 15 -4.32 11.29 -1.40
N PRO A 16 -5.59 11.12 -0.98
CA PRO A 16 -6.40 9.95 -1.32
C PRO A 16 -6.68 9.75 -2.81
N SER A 17 -6.30 10.71 -3.66
CA SER A 17 -6.38 10.58 -5.12
C SER A 17 -5.20 9.80 -5.71
N LEU A 18 -4.15 9.56 -4.92
CA LEU A 18 -2.96 8.81 -5.32
C LEU A 18 -3.00 7.38 -4.79
N ILE A 19 -2.81 6.44 -5.71
CA ILE A 19 -2.55 5.04 -5.39
C ILE A 19 -1.15 4.72 -5.88
N CYS A 20 -0.31 4.21 -4.99
CA CYS A 20 1.11 3.97 -5.24
C CYS A 20 1.44 2.49 -5.02
N VAL A 21 2.54 2.04 -5.61
CA VAL A 21 3.12 0.73 -5.29
C VAL A 21 3.68 0.78 -3.88
N ALA A 22 3.35 -0.23 -3.08
CA ALA A 22 3.80 -0.34 -1.70
C ALA A 22 4.25 -1.76 -1.35
N THR A 23 5.06 -1.86 -0.32
CA THR A 23 5.61 -3.09 0.25
C THR A 23 5.17 -3.26 1.69
N VAL A 24 4.85 -4.49 2.09
CA VAL A 24 4.71 -4.83 3.50
C VAL A 24 6.10 -4.92 4.14
N THR A 25 6.44 -4.00 5.03
CA THR A 25 7.76 -3.97 5.69
C THR A 25 7.74 -4.62 7.07
N ASP A 26 6.58 -4.68 7.73
CA ASP A 26 6.44 -5.32 9.04
C ASP A 26 5.03 -5.91 9.24
N VAL A 27 4.89 -6.88 10.15
CA VAL A 27 3.62 -7.53 10.50
C VAL A 27 3.56 -7.77 12.01
N VAL A 28 2.55 -7.22 12.67
CA VAL A 28 2.29 -7.37 14.11
C VAL A 28 0.83 -7.77 14.31
N ASP A 29 0.62 -8.93 14.92
CA ASP A 29 -0.70 -9.56 15.11
C ASP A 29 -1.50 -9.63 13.78
N ASN A 30 -2.62 -8.90 13.70
CA ASN A 30 -3.47 -8.83 12.52
C ASN A 30 -3.28 -7.52 11.73
N ARG A 31 -2.18 -6.81 11.94
CA ARG A 31 -1.85 -5.56 11.22
C ARG A 31 -0.51 -5.69 10.52
N PHE A 32 -0.34 -4.90 9.48
CA PHE A 32 0.91 -4.84 8.73
C PHE A 32 1.28 -3.40 8.40
N LEU A 33 2.58 -3.13 8.33
CA LEU A 33 3.12 -1.83 7.99
C LEU A 33 3.20 -1.73 6.46
N VAL A 34 2.57 -0.71 5.91
CA VAL A 34 2.60 -0.37 4.49
C VAL A 34 3.68 0.68 4.30
N HIS A 35 4.67 0.35 3.47
CA HIS A 35 5.72 1.25 3.04
C HIS A 35 5.56 1.58 1.56
N PHE A 36 5.62 2.86 1.20
CA PHE A 36 5.55 3.29 -0.19
C PHE A 36 6.92 3.19 -0.85
N ASP A 37 7.02 2.44 -1.95
CA ASP A 37 8.31 2.17 -2.59
C ASP A 37 8.99 3.49 -3.03
N ASN A 38 10.22 3.71 -2.56
CA ASN A 38 11.05 4.90 -2.78
C ASN A 38 10.52 6.20 -2.16
N TRP A 39 9.65 6.10 -1.16
CA TRP A 39 9.24 7.24 -0.33
C TRP A 39 9.93 7.19 1.02
N ASP A 40 9.86 8.28 1.77
CA ASP A 40 10.33 8.34 3.15
C ASP A 40 9.35 7.59 4.09
N ASP A 41 9.89 6.92 5.11
CA ASP A 41 9.10 6.13 6.08
C ASP A 41 8.08 6.97 6.86
N THR A 42 8.16 8.31 6.84
CA THR A 42 7.15 9.20 7.44
C THR A 42 5.76 9.07 6.80
N TYR A 43 5.66 8.51 5.61
CA TYR A 43 4.39 8.22 4.93
C TYR A 43 3.86 6.82 5.23
N ASP A 44 4.64 5.98 5.89
CA ASP A 44 4.25 4.61 6.21
C ASP A 44 3.09 4.60 7.21
N TYR A 45 2.26 3.57 7.09
CA TYR A 45 1.16 3.40 8.03
C TYR A 45 0.84 1.95 8.34
N TRP A 46 0.42 1.71 9.58
CA TRP A 46 -0.18 0.45 9.96
C TRP A 46 -1.57 0.31 9.34
N CYS A 47 -1.81 -0.86 8.74
CA CYS A 47 -3.02 -1.21 8.03
C CYS A 47 -3.62 -2.53 8.54
N ASP A 48 -4.94 -2.63 8.47
CA ASP A 48 -5.68 -3.87 8.68
C ASP A 48 -5.94 -4.57 7.32
N PRO A 49 -5.91 -5.91 7.25
CA PRO A 49 -6.22 -6.67 6.03
C PRO A 49 -7.56 -6.35 5.36
N SER A 50 -8.54 -5.84 6.12
CA SER A 50 -9.87 -5.45 5.62
C SER A 50 -9.97 -3.97 5.21
N SER A 51 -8.87 -3.21 5.29
CA SER A 51 -8.88 -1.79 5.00
C SER A 51 -9.24 -1.52 3.53
N PRO A 52 -10.09 -0.51 3.24
CA PRO A 52 -10.40 -0.12 1.87
C PRO A 52 -9.25 0.64 1.19
N TYR A 53 -8.16 0.95 1.90
CA TYR A 53 -7.02 1.74 1.42
C TYR A 53 -5.87 0.90 0.87
N ILE A 54 -6.04 -0.42 0.84
CA ILE A 54 -5.06 -1.35 0.30
C ILE A 54 -5.73 -2.31 -0.67
N HIS A 55 -5.04 -2.58 -1.77
CA HIS A 55 -5.55 -3.37 -2.87
C HIS A 55 -4.49 -4.38 -3.35
N PRO A 56 -4.92 -5.53 -3.90
CA PRO A 56 -3.98 -6.46 -4.51
C PRO A 56 -3.31 -5.83 -5.73
N VAL A 57 -2.12 -6.34 -6.08
CA VAL A 57 -1.41 -5.94 -7.30
C VAL A 57 -2.31 -6.17 -8.52
N GLY A 58 -2.46 -5.14 -9.36
CA GLY A 58 -3.30 -5.15 -10.55
C GLY A 58 -4.65 -4.46 -10.39
N TRP A 59 -5.06 -4.08 -9.17
CA TRP A 59 -6.38 -3.48 -8.92
C TRP A 59 -6.59 -2.18 -9.70
N CYS A 60 -5.58 -1.30 -9.74
CA CYS A 60 -5.63 -0.07 -10.51
C CYS A 60 -5.87 -0.33 -12.00
N HIS A 61 -5.18 -1.34 -12.56
CA HIS A 61 -5.36 -1.72 -13.95
C HIS A 61 -6.80 -2.21 -14.23
N GLU A 62 -7.35 -3.06 -13.36
CA GLU A 62 -8.71 -3.59 -13.49
C GLU A 62 -9.79 -2.50 -13.38
N HIS A 63 -9.56 -1.47 -12.57
CA HIS A 63 -10.53 -0.40 -12.31
C HIS A 63 -10.30 0.86 -13.16
N GLY A 64 -9.33 0.82 -14.09
CA GLY A 64 -8.97 1.97 -14.92
C GLY A 64 -8.45 3.16 -14.11
N LYS A 65 -7.84 2.91 -12.95
CA LYS A 65 -7.25 3.92 -12.07
C LYS A 65 -5.76 4.10 -12.41
N PRO A 66 -5.22 5.33 -12.31
CA PRO A 66 -3.79 5.53 -12.44
C PRO A 66 -3.06 4.92 -11.24
N LEU A 67 -2.05 4.10 -11.52
CA LEU A 67 -1.08 3.67 -10.53
C LEU A 67 0.14 4.58 -10.62
N THR A 68 0.44 5.29 -9.54
CA THR A 68 1.63 6.13 -9.44
C THR A 68 2.86 5.23 -9.33
N PRO A 69 3.86 5.39 -10.21
CA PRO A 69 5.10 4.64 -10.11
C PRO A 69 5.86 5.00 -8.82
N PRO A 70 6.75 4.11 -8.33
CA PRO A 70 7.71 4.45 -7.28
C PRO A 70 8.48 5.72 -7.65
N GLN A 71 8.80 6.57 -6.66
CA GLN A 71 9.61 7.78 -6.89
C GLN A 71 11.07 7.46 -7.25
#